data_AF-A0A2V9XQG3-F1
#
_entry.id   AF-A0A2V9XQG3-F1
#
_cell.length_a   1.000
_cell.length_b   1.000
_cell.length_c   1.000
_cell.angle_alpha   90.00
_cell.angle_beta   90.00
_cell.angle_gamma   90.00
#
_symmetry.space_group_name_H-M   'P 1'
#
loop_
_entity.id
_entity.type
_entity.pdbx_description
1 polymer ?
#
loop_
_entity_poly.entity_id
_entity_poly.type
_entity_poly.pdbx_seq_one_letter_code
_entity_poly.pdbx_strand_id
1 'polypeptide(L)'
;MKKHSKSCQRSEATLKRTKSRGPVQREAKEVMAEVLGKLTGRGALDVGAVSVSGKKDRRENTVGPNRDRLTVGVDLGDRWSQYCILGLEGETLAEGQLRTTQEDIGEFFQALTAARVVIEVGTHSAWVQDVITEWGHEVLVANPRLMEGSKRRKRKSDRIDANKLARLGRVDPQSLYPIRHRSREVRQDLVVLRARDALVSVRTELINTARGLVKSMGTRLPRCSSPSFAQKVKDAIPIEVREALLPLVQLVETVNDCIARYDENIEELGRKKYGHTTLLRQVKGVGPITSLSYVLTLENPQRFASSREVGPYLGLVPKQE
;
A
#
# COMPACT_ATOMS: atom_id res chain seq x y z
N MET A 1 60.80 5.92 -46.92
CA MET A 1 61.17 4.90 -45.92
C MET A 1 59.96 4.03 -45.64
N LYS A 2 60.05 2.73 -45.97
CA LYS A 2 59.01 1.71 -45.74
C LYS A 2 58.84 1.47 -44.23
N LYS A 3 57.59 1.39 -43.75
CA LYS A 3 57.25 0.62 -42.54
C LYS A 3 55.98 -0.18 -42.81
N HIS A 4 56.16 -1.48 -43.04
CA HIS A 4 55.11 -2.49 -42.86
C HIS A 4 54.96 -2.78 -41.36
N SER A 5 53.72 -2.93 -40.88
CA SER A 5 53.47 -3.86 -39.77
C SER A 5 51.99 -4.31 -39.73
N LYS A 6 51.79 -5.51 -40.28
CA LYS A 6 50.88 -6.60 -39.89
C LYS A 6 49.52 -6.26 -39.26
N SER A 7 48.48 -6.46 -40.08
CA SER A 7 47.12 -6.81 -39.67
C SER A 7 47.13 -8.18 -38.96
N CYS A 8 46.62 -8.23 -37.72
CA CYS A 8 46.26 -9.46 -37.02
C CYS A 8 44.77 -9.40 -36.70
N GLN A 9 43.97 -10.10 -37.50
CA GLN A 9 42.59 -10.43 -37.18
C GLN A 9 42.60 -11.35 -35.94
N ARG A 10 42.04 -10.87 -34.82
CA ARG A 10 41.59 -11.75 -33.74
C ARG A 10 40.07 -11.71 -33.73
N SER A 11 39.50 -12.85 -34.09
CA SER A 11 38.12 -13.23 -33.92
C SER A 11 37.75 -13.19 -32.43
N GLU A 12 37.00 -12.16 -32.03
CA GLU A 12 36.32 -12.17 -30.73
C GLU A 12 35.10 -13.10 -30.83
N ALA A 13 35.26 -14.30 -30.26
CA ALA A 13 34.17 -15.22 -30.02
C ALA A 13 33.15 -14.57 -29.10
N THR A 14 31.95 -14.31 -29.63
CA THR A 14 30.81 -13.82 -28.86
C THR A 14 30.39 -14.90 -27.85
N LEU A 15 30.87 -14.78 -26.60
CA LEU A 15 30.36 -15.53 -25.47
C LEU A 15 28.88 -15.19 -25.30
N LYS A 16 28.00 -16.06 -25.81
CA LYS A 16 26.56 -16.02 -25.57
C LYS A 16 26.32 -16.06 -24.06
N ARG A 17 26.10 -14.88 -23.50
CA ARG A 17 25.63 -14.66 -22.14
C ARG A 17 24.31 -15.40 -21.99
N THR A 18 24.32 -16.53 -21.29
CA THR A 18 23.14 -17.34 -20.99
C THR A 18 22.13 -16.44 -20.30
N LYS A 19 21.03 -16.12 -21.00
CA LYS A 19 19.89 -15.43 -20.39
C LYS A 19 19.46 -16.29 -19.20
N SER A 20 19.60 -15.75 -17.99
CA SER A 20 18.93 -16.30 -16.81
C SER A 20 17.46 -16.50 -17.18
N ARG A 21 16.98 -17.75 -17.15
CA ARG A 21 15.56 -18.07 -17.36
C ARG A 21 14.75 -17.12 -16.50
N GLY A 22 13.89 -16.32 -17.15
CA GLY A 22 12.93 -15.48 -16.44
C GLY A 22 12.08 -16.36 -15.52
N PRO A 23 11.58 -15.82 -14.41
CA PRO A 23 10.74 -16.57 -13.49
C PRO A 23 9.49 -17.07 -14.23
N VAL A 24 9.20 -18.36 -14.07
CA VAL A 24 8.08 -19.05 -14.71
C VAL A 24 6.88 -18.92 -13.78
N GLN A 25 5.78 -18.34 -14.27
CA GLN A 25 4.48 -18.40 -13.60
C GLN A 25 4.11 -19.87 -13.44
N ARG A 26 3.87 -20.31 -12.21
CA ARG A 26 3.50 -21.70 -11.91
C ARG A 26 2.03 -21.74 -11.56
N GLU A 27 1.32 -22.72 -12.09
CA GLU A 27 -0.09 -22.91 -11.74
C GLU A 27 -0.20 -23.29 -10.26
N ALA A 28 -1.23 -22.80 -9.57
CA ALA A 28 -1.46 -23.10 -8.16
C ALA A 28 -1.44 -24.61 -7.86
N LYS A 29 -1.98 -25.42 -8.78
CA LYS A 29 -1.97 -26.90 -8.71
C LYS A 29 -0.56 -27.48 -8.68
N GLU A 30 0.37 -26.95 -9.47
CA GLU A 30 1.76 -27.41 -9.49
C GLU A 30 2.49 -27.07 -8.20
N VAL A 31 2.21 -25.88 -7.64
CA VAL A 31 2.77 -25.45 -6.35
C VAL A 31 2.27 -26.37 -5.25
N MET A 32 0.97 -26.67 -5.23
CA MET A 32 0.39 -27.60 -4.25
C MET A 32 0.95 -29.01 -4.38
N ALA A 33 1.13 -29.52 -5.61
CA ALA A 33 1.75 -30.82 -5.84
C ALA A 33 3.20 -30.87 -5.32
N GLU A 34 3.98 -29.80 -5.49
CA GLU A 34 5.33 -29.71 -4.94
C GLU A 34 5.32 -29.66 -3.41
N VAL A 35 4.44 -28.85 -2.82
CA VAL A 35 4.29 -28.74 -1.36
C VAL A 35 3.93 -30.11 -0.77
N LEU A 36 2.93 -30.79 -1.33
CA LEU A 36 2.51 -32.13 -0.91
C LEU A 36 3.62 -33.17 -1.13
N GLY A 37 4.33 -33.12 -2.26
CA GLY A 37 5.45 -34.03 -2.55
C GLY A 37 6.59 -33.90 -1.52
N LYS A 38 6.93 -32.68 -1.11
CA LYS A 38 7.97 -32.44 -0.10
C LYS A 38 7.55 -32.81 1.32
N LEU A 39 6.25 -32.70 1.63
CA LEU A 39 5.70 -33.14 2.92
C LEU A 39 5.63 -34.68 3.01
N THR A 40 5.20 -35.35 1.93
CA THR A 40 5.05 -36.82 1.88
C THR A 40 6.38 -37.56 1.77
N GLY A 41 7.36 -37.01 1.03
CA GLY A 41 8.72 -37.56 0.96
C GLY A 41 9.51 -37.52 2.28
N ARG A 42 8.91 -36.98 3.36
CA ARG A 42 9.50 -36.83 4.70
C ARG A 42 8.80 -37.63 5.81
N GLY A 43 7.83 -38.50 5.51
CA GLY A 43 7.22 -39.37 6.54
C GLY A 43 8.28 -40.29 7.19
N ALA A 44 8.39 -40.44 8.51
CA ALA A 44 7.36 -40.41 9.54
C ALA A 44 7.84 -39.69 10.82
N LEU A 45 6.97 -38.87 11.42
CA LEU A 45 7.00 -38.54 12.84
C LEU A 45 5.56 -38.46 13.36
N ASP A 46 5.43 -38.89 14.59
CA ASP A 46 4.30 -39.54 15.23
C ASP A 46 3.10 -38.61 15.50
N VAL A 47 1.89 -39.08 15.24
CA VAL A 47 0.65 -38.38 15.61
C VAL A 47 0.33 -38.78 17.06
N GLY A 48 1.08 -38.18 17.99
CA GLY A 48 0.90 -38.34 19.44
C GLY A 48 0.15 -37.15 20.04
N ALA A 49 -0.98 -37.43 20.67
CA ALA A 49 -1.96 -36.53 21.27
C ALA A 49 -1.39 -35.31 22.03
N VAL A 50 -1.98 -34.12 21.80
CA VAL A 50 -1.89 -32.99 22.73
C VAL A 50 -3.29 -32.58 23.17
N SER A 51 -3.58 -32.87 24.44
CA SER A 51 -4.79 -32.54 25.17
C SER A 51 -4.96 -31.01 25.33
N VAL A 52 -6.15 -30.52 25.00
CA VAL A 52 -6.55 -29.12 25.23
C VAL A 52 -6.99 -28.96 26.68
N SER A 53 -6.18 -28.26 27.49
CA SER A 53 -6.66 -27.70 28.77
C SER A 53 -6.77 -26.19 28.63
N GLY A 54 -8.01 -25.70 28.63
CA GLY A 54 -8.34 -24.29 28.53
C GLY A 54 -8.17 -23.57 29.87
N LYS A 55 -7.44 -22.47 29.86
CA LYS A 55 -7.64 -21.35 30.80
C LYS A 55 -7.62 -20.05 30.01
N LYS A 56 -8.78 -19.39 29.98
CA LYS A 56 -9.05 -18.20 29.18
C LYS A 56 -8.61 -16.96 29.98
N ASP A 57 -7.31 -16.66 29.95
CA ASP A 57 -6.80 -15.40 30.47
C ASP A 57 -6.90 -14.30 29.42
N ARG A 58 -7.65 -13.25 29.75
CA ARG A 58 -7.73 -11.98 29.00
C ARG A 58 -6.38 -11.24 29.10
N ARG A 59 -5.41 -11.66 28.31
CA ARG A 59 -4.18 -10.89 28.00
C ARG A 59 -4.20 -10.56 26.51
N GLU A 60 -3.67 -9.39 26.16
CA GLU A 60 -3.60 -8.85 24.80
C GLU A 60 -3.28 -9.93 23.76
N ASN A 61 -3.94 -9.88 22.59
CA ASN A 61 -3.72 -10.76 21.44
C ASN A 61 -2.30 -10.57 20.86
N THR A 62 -1.26 -10.94 21.60
CA THR A 62 0.09 -11.04 21.09
C THR A 62 0.18 -12.29 20.22
N VAL A 63 0.27 -12.09 18.91
CA VAL A 63 0.51 -13.16 17.95
C VAL A 63 1.82 -13.85 18.33
N GLY A 64 1.77 -15.17 18.60
CA GLY A 64 2.94 -15.98 18.95
C GLY A 64 3.56 -16.68 17.74
N PRO A 65 4.71 -17.35 17.91
CA PRO A 65 5.37 -18.11 16.83
C PRO A 65 4.42 -19.12 16.16
N ASN A 66 4.54 -19.27 14.84
CA ASN A 66 3.75 -20.22 14.06
C ASN A 66 4.46 -21.58 13.97
N ARG A 67 3.86 -22.63 14.52
CA ARG A 67 4.41 -24.00 14.50
C ARG A 67 3.38 -25.07 14.13
N ASP A 68 2.12 -24.69 13.95
CA ASP A 68 0.97 -25.57 13.73
C ASP A 68 0.48 -25.55 12.27
N ARG A 69 0.89 -24.57 11.46
CA ARG A 69 0.50 -24.45 10.05
C ARG A 69 1.61 -23.85 9.18
N LEU A 70 1.43 -23.91 7.86
CA LEU A 70 2.32 -23.29 6.89
C LEU A 70 2.44 -21.78 7.11
N THR A 71 3.61 -21.21 6.80
CA THR A 71 3.81 -19.75 6.77
C THR A 71 4.17 -19.29 5.37
N VAL A 72 3.40 -18.36 4.81
CA VAL A 72 3.63 -17.80 3.48
C VAL A 72 4.07 -16.35 3.64
N GLY A 73 5.26 -15.99 3.15
CA GLY A 73 5.66 -14.60 3.01
C GLY A 73 5.41 -14.15 1.58
N VAL A 74 4.76 -12.99 1.39
CA VAL A 74 4.51 -12.41 0.08
C VAL A 74 5.07 -11.00 0.01
N ASP A 75 5.99 -10.78 -0.91
CA ASP A 75 6.46 -9.45 -1.28
C ASP A 75 5.62 -8.94 -2.46
N LEU A 76 4.80 -7.92 -2.21
CA LEU A 76 3.79 -7.43 -3.14
C LEU A 76 4.38 -6.44 -4.13
N GLY A 77 4.39 -6.80 -5.42
CA GLY A 77 4.71 -5.90 -6.52
C GLY A 77 3.47 -5.49 -7.31
N ASP A 78 3.57 -4.44 -8.12
CA ASP A 78 2.44 -3.86 -8.87
C ASP A 78 1.78 -4.86 -9.85
N ARG A 79 2.59 -5.62 -10.59
CA ARG A 79 2.10 -6.63 -11.55
C ARG A 79 2.33 -8.06 -11.10
N TRP A 80 3.44 -8.29 -10.39
CA TRP A 80 3.89 -9.60 -9.95
C TRP A 80 4.30 -9.52 -8.49
N SER A 81 3.88 -10.51 -7.72
CA SER A 81 4.26 -10.69 -6.32
C SER A 81 5.13 -11.94 -6.18
N GLN A 82 6.10 -11.90 -5.27
CA GLN A 82 6.91 -13.08 -4.93
C GLN A 82 6.34 -13.73 -3.68
N TYR A 83 6.31 -15.05 -3.66
CA TYR A 83 5.94 -15.81 -2.47
C TYR A 83 7.06 -16.76 -2.03
N CYS A 84 7.07 -17.05 -0.74
CA CYS A 84 7.86 -18.09 -0.11
C CYS A 84 6.99 -18.85 0.90
N ILE A 85 6.85 -20.16 0.73
CA ILE A 85 6.09 -21.04 1.62
C ILE A 85 7.06 -21.81 2.50
N LEU A 86 6.90 -21.67 3.80
CA LEU A 86 7.64 -22.42 4.82
C LEU A 86 6.79 -23.52 5.44
N GLY A 87 7.43 -24.66 5.67
CA GLY A 87 6.88 -25.78 6.43
C GLY A 87 6.91 -25.55 7.93
N LEU A 88 6.48 -26.58 8.67
CA LEU A 88 6.40 -26.51 10.14
C LEU A 88 7.78 -26.41 10.79
N GLU A 89 8.84 -26.95 10.18
CA GLU A 89 10.22 -26.85 10.70
C GLU A 89 10.95 -25.60 10.20
N GLY A 90 10.30 -24.76 9.37
CA GLY A 90 10.88 -23.55 8.81
C GLY A 90 11.76 -23.79 7.57
N GLU A 91 11.68 -24.99 7.01
CA GLU A 91 12.20 -25.31 5.68
C GLU A 91 11.40 -24.60 4.60
N THR A 92 12.07 -24.23 3.51
CA THR A 92 11.39 -23.69 2.33
C THR A 92 10.75 -24.83 1.53
N LEU A 93 9.42 -24.87 1.47
CA LEU A 93 8.67 -25.85 0.69
C LEU A 93 8.48 -25.40 -0.76
N ALA A 94 8.17 -24.13 -1.00
CA ALA A 94 8.01 -23.60 -2.35
C ALA A 94 8.35 -22.11 -2.40
N GLU A 95 8.86 -21.66 -3.55
CA GLU A 95 9.08 -20.24 -3.87
C GLU A 95 8.69 -20.01 -5.32
N GLY A 96 8.16 -18.82 -5.61
CA GLY A 96 7.75 -18.48 -6.97
C GLY A 96 7.09 -17.13 -7.06
N GLN A 97 6.49 -16.87 -8.22
CA GLN A 97 5.74 -15.65 -8.49
C GLN A 97 4.28 -15.96 -8.78
N LEU A 98 3.43 -15.00 -8.43
CA LEU A 98 2.04 -14.93 -8.86
C LEU A 98 1.74 -13.53 -9.36
N ARG A 99 0.74 -13.38 -10.23
CA ARG A 99 0.28 -12.05 -10.66
C ARG A 99 -0.46 -11.36 -9.52
N THR A 100 -0.32 -10.05 -9.43
CA THR A 100 -0.98 -9.24 -8.40
C THR A 100 -2.38 -8.84 -8.88
N THR A 101 -3.23 -9.82 -9.13
CA THR A 101 -4.65 -9.66 -9.49
C THR A 101 -5.53 -10.30 -8.42
N GLN A 102 -6.82 -9.95 -8.39
CA GLN A 102 -7.74 -10.56 -7.43
C GLN A 102 -7.94 -12.04 -7.72
N GLU A 103 -8.03 -12.39 -9.00
CA GLU A 103 -8.25 -13.75 -9.50
C GLU A 103 -7.05 -14.65 -9.18
N ASP A 104 -5.84 -14.27 -9.60
CA ASP A 104 -4.64 -15.09 -9.42
C ASP A 104 -4.29 -15.28 -7.92
N ILE A 105 -4.47 -14.24 -7.10
CA ILE A 105 -4.28 -14.33 -5.64
C ILE A 105 -5.36 -15.23 -5.02
N GLY A 106 -6.62 -15.04 -5.43
CA GLY A 106 -7.74 -15.85 -4.95
C GLY A 106 -7.54 -17.33 -5.23
N GLU A 107 -7.25 -17.70 -6.47
CA GLU A 107 -7.00 -19.09 -6.88
C GLU A 107 -5.81 -19.72 -6.14
N PHE A 108 -4.72 -18.95 -5.96
CA PHE A 108 -3.53 -19.43 -5.25
C PHE A 108 -3.82 -19.78 -3.79
N PHE A 109 -4.51 -18.89 -3.08
CA PHE A 109 -4.82 -19.10 -1.66
C PHE A 109 -5.98 -20.08 -1.45
N GLN A 110 -6.97 -20.13 -2.35
CA GLN A 110 -8.01 -21.17 -2.34
C GLN A 110 -7.44 -22.59 -2.39
N ALA A 111 -6.36 -22.79 -3.16
CA ALA A 111 -5.72 -24.10 -3.29
C ALA A 111 -4.89 -24.50 -2.05
N LEU A 112 -4.51 -23.54 -1.21
CA LEU A 112 -3.71 -23.76 -0.01
C LEU A 112 -4.58 -24.10 1.20
N THR A 113 -4.10 -25.02 2.04
CA THR A 113 -4.69 -25.20 3.38
C THR A 113 -4.51 -23.93 4.21
N ALA A 114 -5.40 -23.71 5.19
CA ALA A 114 -5.33 -22.57 6.10
C ALA A 114 -3.89 -22.37 6.62
N ALA A 115 -3.38 -21.15 6.44
CA ALA A 115 -1.98 -20.80 6.63
C ALA A 115 -1.86 -19.42 7.27
N ARG A 116 -0.68 -19.11 7.79
CA ARG A 116 -0.33 -17.73 8.15
C ARG A 116 0.34 -17.06 6.95
N VAL A 117 -0.18 -15.93 6.53
CA VAL A 117 0.35 -15.14 5.42
C VAL A 117 0.90 -13.82 5.96
N VAL A 118 2.11 -13.46 5.53
CA VAL A 118 2.77 -12.22 5.91
C VAL A 118 2.99 -11.38 4.67
N ILE A 119 2.47 -10.16 4.68
CA ILE A 119 2.64 -9.16 3.61
C ILE A 119 3.14 -7.85 4.20
N GLU A 120 3.90 -7.05 3.46
CA GLU A 120 4.22 -5.68 3.91
C GLU A 120 3.08 -4.71 3.60
N VAL A 121 2.93 -3.68 4.45
CA VAL A 121 2.02 -2.57 4.17
C VAL A 121 2.44 -1.85 2.88
N GLY A 122 1.49 -1.70 1.97
CA GLY A 122 1.68 -1.10 0.64
C GLY A 122 0.36 -0.79 -0.04
N THR A 123 0.40 -0.33 -1.29
CA THR A 123 -0.80 0.03 -2.07
C THR A 123 -1.77 -1.13 -2.26
N HIS A 124 -1.25 -2.35 -2.45
CA HIS A 124 -2.07 -3.55 -2.66
C HIS A 124 -2.47 -4.28 -1.37
N SER A 125 -1.72 -4.06 -0.28
CA SER A 125 -1.85 -4.85 0.95
C SER A 125 -3.27 -4.96 1.51
N ALA A 126 -4.07 -3.89 1.45
CA ALA A 126 -5.40 -3.87 2.04
C ALA A 126 -6.41 -4.79 1.32
N TRP A 127 -6.47 -4.75 -0.01
CA TRP A 127 -7.40 -5.62 -0.75
C TRP A 127 -6.86 -7.06 -0.83
N VAL A 128 -5.54 -7.22 -0.90
CA VAL A 128 -4.91 -8.55 -0.85
C VAL A 128 -5.22 -9.24 0.48
N GLN A 129 -5.14 -8.50 1.60
CA GLN A 129 -5.55 -9.01 2.91
C GLN A 129 -7.01 -9.48 2.89
N ASP A 130 -7.94 -8.68 2.34
CA ASP A 130 -9.36 -9.06 2.28
C ASP A 130 -9.54 -10.41 1.56
N VAL A 131 -8.99 -10.52 0.34
CA VAL A 131 -9.09 -11.73 -0.50
C VAL A 131 -8.49 -12.97 0.19
N ILE A 132 -7.32 -12.83 0.80
CA ILE A 132 -6.65 -13.94 1.49
C ILE A 132 -7.42 -14.35 2.75
N THR A 133 -8.01 -13.39 3.46
CA THR A 133 -8.80 -13.67 4.67
C THR A 133 -10.10 -14.39 4.32
N GLU A 134 -10.73 -14.07 3.18
CA GLU A 134 -11.94 -14.75 2.68
C GLU A 134 -11.74 -16.27 2.50
N TRP A 135 -10.52 -16.70 2.16
CA TRP A 135 -10.15 -18.12 2.04
C TRP A 135 -9.72 -18.77 3.37
N GLY A 136 -9.87 -18.08 4.50
CA GLY A 136 -9.65 -18.64 5.84
C GLY A 136 -8.21 -18.63 6.33
N HIS A 137 -7.32 -17.88 5.68
CA HIS A 137 -5.94 -17.69 6.14
C HIS A 137 -5.84 -16.59 7.21
N GLU A 138 -4.86 -16.72 8.11
CA GLU A 138 -4.47 -15.65 9.02
C GLU A 138 -3.51 -14.70 8.29
N VAL A 139 -3.82 -13.40 8.22
CA VAL A 139 -2.95 -12.42 7.54
C VAL A 139 -2.30 -11.47 8.55
N LEU A 140 -0.98 -11.37 8.50
CA LEU A 140 -0.19 -10.37 9.22
C LEU A 140 0.35 -9.33 8.24
N VAL A 141 -0.04 -8.06 8.44
CA VAL A 141 0.46 -6.95 7.63
C VAL A 141 1.61 -6.27 8.37
N ALA A 142 2.82 -6.48 7.88
CA ALA A 142 4.05 -5.97 8.49
C ALA A 142 4.25 -4.47 8.24
N ASN A 143 4.84 -3.77 9.22
CA ASN A 143 5.23 -2.38 9.11
C ASN A 143 6.74 -2.25 8.90
N PRO A 144 7.22 -2.13 7.64
CA PRO A 144 8.64 -2.11 7.32
C PRO A 144 9.38 -0.89 7.87
N ARG A 145 8.65 0.16 8.31
CA ARG A 145 9.26 1.36 8.92
C ARG A 145 9.75 1.11 10.33
N LEU A 146 9.17 0.15 11.05
CA LEU A 146 9.53 -0.20 12.42
C LEU A 146 10.38 -1.48 12.49
N MET A 147 10.36 -2.30 11.43
CA MET A 147 11.18 -3.50 11.33
C MET A 147 12.68 -3.16 11.26
N GLU A 148 13.48 -3.86 12.06
CA GLU A 148 14.94 -3.72 12.05
C GLU A 148 15.56 -4.22 10.73
N GLY A 149 16.64 -3.55 10.30
CA GLY A 149 17.46 -4.00 9.17
C GLY A 149 16.84 -3.85 7.78
N SER A 150 15.61 -3.35 7.64
CA SER A 150 14.93 -3.17 6.33
C SER A 150 15.65 -2.19 5.38
N LYS A 151 16.45 -1.25 5.92
CA LYS A 151 17.16 -0.22 5.12
C LYS A 151 18.64 -0.53 4.80
N ARG A 152 19.22 -1.60 5.36
CA ARG A 152 20.70 -1.77 5.44
C ARG A 152 21.29 -2.89 4.55
N ARG A 153 20.57 -3.44 3.58
CA ARG A 153 21.06 -4.58 2.78
C ARG A 153 21.68 -4.16 1.44
N LYS A 154 22.91 -4.64 1.18
CA LYS A 154 23.65 -4.45 -0.09
C LYS A 154 23.08 -5.26 -1.28
N ARG A 155 22.33 -6.33 -1.01
CA ARG A 155 21.69 -7.18 -2.03
C ARG A 155 20.19 -7.29 -1.72
N LYS A 156 19.37 -6.58 -2.49
CA LYS A 156 17.91 -6.63 -2.41
C LYS A 156 17.39 -7.53 -3.54
N SER A 157 16.47 -8.43 -3.21
CA SER A 157 15.76 -9.26 -4.17
C SER A 157 14.43 -9.64 -3.56
N ASP A 158 13.37 -9.47 -4.34
CA ASP A 158 11.98 -9.71 -3.93
C ASP A 158 11.79 -11.14 -3.37
N ARG A 159 12.53 -12.14 -3.88
CA ARG A 159 12.54 -13.51 -3.34
C ARG A 159 13.11 -13.59 -1.92
N ILE A 160 14.19 -12.85 -1.66
CA ILE A 160 14.83 -12.79 -0.33
C ILE A 160 13.90 -12.06 0.65
N ASP A 161 13.18 -11.04 0.18
CA ASP A 161 12.26 -10.26 0.99
C ASP A 161 11.01 -11.09 1.34
N ALA A 162 10.42 -11.84 0.39
CA ALA A 162 9.35 -12.80 0.66
C ALA A 162 9.78 -13.89 1.68
N ASN A 163 10.98 -14.47 1.52
CA ASN A 163 11.52 -15.46 2.47
C ASN A 163 11.72 -14.86 3.87
N LYS A 164 12.23 -13.62 3.97
CA LYS A 164 12.39 -12.89 5.23
C LYS A 164 11.05 -12.74 5.94
N LEU A 165 10.01 -12.29 5.23
CA LEU A 165 8.66 -12.12 5.80
C LEU A 165 8.12 -13.45 6.34
N ALA A 166 8.24 -14.52 5.55
CA ALA A 166 7.80 -15.85 5.97
C ALA A 166 8.52 -16.32 7.26
N ARG A 167 9.84 -16.14 7.33
CA ARG A 167 10.64 -16.54 8.50
C ARG A 167 10.29 -15.73 9.74
N LEU A 168 10.13 -14.42 9.61
CA LEU A 168 9.75 -13.56 10.73
C LEU A 168 8.34 -13.89 11.23
N GLY A 169 7.35 -14.03 10.35
CA GLY A 169 6.00 -14.41 10.78
C GLY A 169 5.90 -15.79 11.44
N ARG A 170 6.86 -16.67 11.13
CA ARG A 170 6.97 -17.98 11.77
C ARG A 170 7.64 -17.89 13.15
N VAL A 171 8.78 -17.22 13.26
CA VAL A 171 9.62 -17.28 14.48
C VAL A 171 9.29 -16.16 15.47
N ASP A 172 9.15 -14.94 14.98
CA ASP A 172 8.96 -13.74 15.79
C ASP A 172 8.01 -12.76 15.06
N PRO A 173 6.69 -13.03 15.06
CA PRO A 173 5.72 -12.16 14.40
C PRO A 173 5.57 -10.78 15.08
N GLN A 174 6.05 -10.60 16.31
CA GLN A 174 6.02 -9.28 16.97
C GLN A 174 7.01 -8.32 16.31
N SER A 175 8.16 -8.80 15.85
CA SER A 175 9.14 -8.01 15.09
C SER A 175 8.60 -7.40 13.78
N LEU A 176 7.47 -7.90 13.28
CA LEU A 176 6.79 -7.36 12.09
C LEU A 176 6.02 -6.06 12.38
N TYR A 177 5.78 -5.73 13.66
CA TYR A 177 4.89 -4.65 14.09
C TYR A 177 3.55 -4.66 13.33
N PRO A 178 2.74 -5.74 13.46
CA PRO A 178 1.56 -5.93 12.64
C PRO A 178 0.59 -4.76 12.74
N ILE A 179 0.14 -4.25 11.59
CA ILE A 179 -0.88 -3.21 11.51
C ILE A 179 -2.21 -3.81 11.09
N ARG A 180 -3.29 -3.09 11.37
CA ARG A 180 -4.63 -3.40 10.86
C ARG A 180 -5.01 -2.37 9.81
N HIS A 181 -5.39 -2.84 8.64
CA HIS A 181 -6.04 -1.98 7.65
C HIS A 181 -7.42 -1.58 8.14
N ARG A 182 -7.89 -0.44 7.61
CA ARG A 182 -9.27 -0.04 7.78
C ARG A 182 -10.19 -0.96 6.98
N SER A 183 -11.44 -1.08 7.41
CA SER A 183 -12.46 -1.82 6.66
C SER A 183 -12.57 -1.30 5.21
N ARG A 184 -13.06 -2.17 4.33
CA ARG A 184 -13.26 -1.84 2.91
C ARG A 184 -14.14 -0.60 2.74
N GLU A 185 -15.24 -0.54 3.49
CA GLU A 185 -16.17 0.59 3.43
C GLU A 185 -15.53 1.92 3.85
N VAL A 186 -14.81 1.93 4.98
CA VAL A 186 -14.13 3.15 5.45
C VAL A 186 -13.03 3.56 4.48
N ARG A 187 -12.32 2.61 3.86
CA ARG A 187 -11.36 2.90 2.79
C ARG A 187 -12.03 3.54 1.58
N GLN A 188 -13.20 3.06 1.16
CA GLN A 188 -13.97 3.65 0.05
C GLN A 188 -14.39 5.09 0.38
N ASP A 189 -14.91 5.33 1.59
CA ASP A 189 -15.30 6.68 2.01
C ASP A 189 -14.09 7.63 2.09
N LEU A 190 -12.91 7.13 2.51
CA LEU A 190 -11.66 7.90 2.47
C LEU A 190 -11.21 8.28 1.06
N VAL A 191 -11.57 7.52 0.02
CA VAL A 191 -11.23 7.86 -1.37
C VAL A 191 -11.88 9.19 -1.76
N VAL A 192 -13.09 9.48 -1.28
CA VAL A 192 -13.79 10.75 -1.56
C VAL A 192 -12.96 11.94 -1.08
N LEU A 193 -12.46 11.90 0.16
CA LEU A 193 -11.60 12.94 0.73
C LEU A 193 -10.28 13.11 -0.04
N ARG A 194 -9.65 11.99 -0.42
CA ARG A 194 -8.39 12.00 -1.17
C ARG A 194 -8.56 12.54 -2.60
N ALA A 195 -9.63 12.16 -3.28
CA ALA A 195 -9.94 12.67 -4.61
C ALA A 195 -10.19 14.18 -4.58
N ARG A 196 -10.92 14.65 -3.58
CA ARG A 196 -11.16 16.08 -3.33
C ARG A 196 -9.85 16.84 -3.08
N ASP A 197 -8.96 16.31 -2.24
CA ASP A 197 -7.65 16.91 -1.96
C ASP A 197 -6.75 16.97 -3.21
N ALA A 198 -6.77 15.92 -4.04
CA ALA A 198 -6.07 15.91 -5.32
C ALA A 198 -6.57 17.02 -6.26
N LEU A 199 -7.89 17.24 -6.35
CA LEU A 199 -8.46 18.32 -7.15
C LEU A 199 -8.11 19.71 -6.60
N VAL A 200 -8.06 19.89 -5.28
CA VAL A 200 -7.60 21.13 -4.66
C VAL A 200 -6.15 21.43 -5.02
N SER A 201 -5.31 20.40 -5.05
CA SER A 201 -3.90 20.51 -5.45
C SER A 201 -3.79 20.90 -6.93
N VAL A 202 -4.50 20.21 -7.82
CA VAL A 202 -4.55 20.53 -9.26
C VAL A 202 -5.02 21.96 -9.49
N ARG A 203 -6.11 22.40 -8.84
CA ARG A 203 -6.58 23.79 -8.95
C ARG A 203 -5.49 24.79 -8.55
N THR A 204 -4.79 24.51 -7.45
CA THR A 204 -3.73 25.39 -6.96
C THR A 204 -2.58 25.47 -7.95
N GLU A 205 -2.19 24.33 -8.55
CA GLU A 205 -1.17 24.26 -9.60
C GLU A 205 -1.58 25.07 -10.84
N LEU A 206 -2.81 24.91 -11.33
CA LEU A 206 -3.32 25.67 -12.49
C LEU A 206 -3.32 27.18 -12.24
N ILE A 207 -3.78 27.60 -11.05
CA ILE A 207 -3.77 29.01 -10.64
C ILE A 207 -2.35 29.56 -10.59
N ASN A 208 -1.43 28.83 -9.98
CA ASN A 208 -0.04 29.25 -9.85
C ASN A 208 0.66 29.33 -11.19
N THR A 209 0.40 28.36 -12.08
CA THR A 209 0.92 28.34 -13.45
C THR A 209 0.42 29.56 -14.23
N ALA A 210 -0.88 29.84 -14.23
CA ALA A 210 -1.43 31.01 -14.91
C ALA A 210 -0.83 32.32 -14.37
N ARG A 211 -0.73 32.46 -13.04
CA ARG A 211 -0.09 33.64 -12.41
C ARG A 211 1.39 33.77 -12.76
N GLY A 212 2.13 32.66 -12.79
CA GLY A 212 3.55 32.62 -13.12
C GLY A 212 3.83 33.03 -14.57
N LEU A 213 3.04 32.51 -15.51
CA LEU A 213 3.16 32.83 -16.94
C LEU A 213 2.78 34.28 -17.26
N VAL A 214 1.77 34.84 -16.60
CA VAL A 214 1.46 36.27 -16.76
C VAL A 214 2.58 37.15 -16.17
N LYS A 215 3.17 36.72 -15.04
CA LYS A 215 4.27 37.44 -14.40
C LYS A 215 5.53 37.51 -15.28
N SER A 216 5.83 36.49 -16.08
CA SER A 216 6.97 36.53 -17.01
C SER A 216 6.78 37.53 -18.16
N MET A 217 5.54 37.94 -18.43
CA MET A 217 5.19 38.99 -19.40
C MET A 217 5.15 40.40 -18.77
N GLY A 218 5.60 40.55 -17.52
CA GLY A 218 5.67 41.85 -16.83
C GLY A 218 4.34 42.36 -16.25
N THR A 219 3.26 41.60 -16.36
CA THR A 219 1.94 41.95 -15.82
C THR A 219 1.54 41.05 -14.65
N ARG A 220 0.43 41.35 -13.96
CA ARG A 220 -0.04 40.57 -12.81
C ARG A 220 -1.54 40.36 -12.86
N LEU A 221 -1.97 39.13 -12.61
CA LEU A 221 -3.38 38.80 -12.43
C LEU A 221 -3.91 39.33 -11.09
N PRO A 222 -5.20 39.71 -11.00
CA PRO A 222 -5.79 40.27 -9.80
C PRO A 222 -5.71 39.32 -8.60
N ARG A 223 -5.67 39.89 -7.39
CA ARG A 223 -5.76 39.13 -6.14
C ARG A 223 -7.20 38.65 -5.94
N CYS A 224 -7.38 37.35 -5.79
CA CYS A 224 -8.70 36.73 -5.61
C CYS A 224 -8.58 35.39 -4.88
N SER A 225 -9.72 34.88 -4.38
CA SER A 225 -9.80 33.54 -3.82
C SER A 225 -9.77 32.49 -4.93
N SER A 226 -9.30 31.27 -4.63
CA SER A 226 -9.24 30.18 -5.61
C SER A 226 -10.59 29.84 -6.25
N PRO A 227 -11.72 29.80 -5.51
CA PRO A 227 -13.04 29.60 -6.13
C PRO A 227 -13.42 30.70 -7.12
N SER A 228 -13.10 31.96 -6.80
CA SER A 228 -13.41 33.11 -7.67
C SER A 228 -12.41 33.33 -8.81
N PHE A 229 -11.37 32.49 -8.93
CA PHE A 229 -10.25 32.76 -9.82
C PHE A 229 -10.71 32.82 -11.28
N ALA A 230 -11.46 31.82 -11.74
CA ALA A 230 -11.90 31.74 -13.13
C ALA A 230 -12.66 32.98 -13.59
N GLN A 231 -13.63 33.41 -12.78
CA GLN A 231 -14.46 34.58 -13.06
C GLN A 231 -13.68 35.90 -13.01
N LYS A 232 -12.74 36.06 -12.07
CA LYS A 232 -12.01 37.34 -11.90
C LYS A 232 -10.82 37.50 -12.84
N VAL A 233 -10.32 36.42 -13.43
CA VAL A 233 -9.08 36.43 -14.21
C VAL A 233 -9.35 36.43 -15.71
N LYS A 234 -10.47 35.87 -16.18
CA LYS A 234 -10.78 35.72 -17.61
C LYS A 234 -10.52 36.99 -18.43
N ASP A 235 -10.94 38.15 -17.93
CA ASP A 235 -10.79 39.41 -18.65
C ASP A 235 -9.45 40.11 -18.38
N ALA A 236 -8.77 39.75 -17.29
CA ALA A 236 -7.50 40.35 -16.86
C ALA A 236 -6.25 39.71 -17.49
N ILE A 237 -6.39 38.66 -18.31
CA ILE A 237 -5.26 38.05 -19.03
C ILE A 237 -4.82 38.99 -20.18
N PRO A 238 -3.52 39.30 -20.33
CA PRO A 238 -3.01 40.05 -21.47
C PRO A 238 -3.39 39.40 -22.81
N ILE A 239 -3.73 40.21 -23.81
CA ILE A 239 -4.28 39.72 -25.08
C ILE A 239 -3.31 38.76 -25.79
N GLU A 240 -2.00 38.99 -25.65
CA GLU A 240 -0.91 38.27 -26.30
C GLU A 240 -0.81 36.81 -25.82
N VAL A 241 -1.21 36.53 -24.58
CA VAL A 241 -1.14 35.19 -23.97
C VAL A 241 -2.53 34.62 -23.65
N ARG A 242 -3.60 35.34 -24.02
CA ARG A 242 -4.97 34.99 -23.68
C ARG A 242 -5.35 33.62 -24.21
N GLU A 243 -5.08 33.34 -25.48
CA GLU A 243 -5.43 32.06 -26.10
C GLU A 243 -4.72 30.87 -25.43
N ALA A 244 -3.46 31.05 -25.02
CA ALA A 244 -2.69 30.02 -24.34
C ALA A 244 -3.15 29.75 -22.90
N LEU A 245 -3.62 30.79 -22.18
CA LEU A 245 -3.96 30.69 -20.77
C LEU A 245 -5.45 30.45 -20.49
N LEU A 246 -6.33 30.81 -21.43
CA LEU A 246 -7.78 30.63 -21.26
C LEU A 246 -8.18 29.17 -20.95
N PRO A 247 -7.59 28.12 -21.57
CA PRO A 247 -7.88 26.74 -21.21
C PRO A 247 -7.57 26.40 -19.74
N LEU A 248 -6.50 26.98 -19.17
CA LEU A 248 -6.17 26.77 -17.75
C LEU A 248 -7.23 27.38 -16.84
N VAL A 249 -7.74 28.57 -17.20
CA VAL A 249 -8.79 29.26 -16.44
C VAL A 249 -10.12 28.50 -16.51
N GLN A 250 -10.48 27.98 -17.67
CA GLN A 250 -11.66 27.13 -17.85
C GLN A 250 -11.52 25.82 -17.06
N LEU A 251 -10.33 25.21 -17.04
CA LEU A 251 -10.11 24.01 -16.24
C LEU A 251 -10.22 24.29 -14.73
N VAL A 252 -9.78 25.47 -14.27
CA VAL A 252 -9.99 25.89 -12.87
C VAL A 252 -11.49 25.96 -12.52
N GLU A 253 -12.34 26.45 -13.43
CA GLU A 253 -13.79 26.47 -13.25
C GLU A 253 -14.36 25.06 -13.13
N THR A 254 -14.04 24.17 -14.07
CA THR A 254 -14.45 22.76 -14.02
C THR A 254 -13.99 22.05 -12.74
N VAL A 255 -12.76 22.30 -12.30
CA VAL A 255 -12.22 21.71 -11.07
C VAL A 255 -12.93 22.29 -9.83
N ASN A 256 -13.29 23.57 -9.82
CA ASN A 256 -14.09 24.16 -8.75
C ASN A 256 -15.45 23.46 -8.59
N ASP A 257 -16.16 23.20 -9.69
CA ASP A 257 -17.45 22.51 -9.67
C ASP A 257 -17.31 21.09 -9.11
N CYS A 258 -16.27 20.36 -9.54
CA CYS A 258 -15.98 19.03 -9.02
C CYS A 258 -15.65 19.05 -7.51
N ILE A 259 -14.88 20.05 -7.04
CA ILE A 259 -14.59 20.22 -5.61
C ILE A 259 -15.88 20.49 -4.83
N ALA A 260 -16.77 21.35 -5.33
CA ALA A 260 -18.04 21.66 -4.68
C ALA A 260 -18.91 20.40 -4.53
N ARG A 261 -19.02 19.57 -5.58
CA ARG A 261 -19.72 18.28 -5.51
C ARG A 261 -19.10 17.34 -4.47
N TYR A 262 -17.78 17.30 -4.36
CA TYR A 262 -17.13 16.51 -3.31
C TYR A 262 -17.40 17.07 -1.92
N ASP A 263 -17.42 18.40 -1.74
CA ASP A 263 -17.74 19.03 -0.46
C ASP A 263 -19.18 18.67 -0.02
N GLU A 264 -20.14 18.65 -0.94
CA GLU A 264 -21.52 18.17 -0.70
C GLU A 264 -21.58 16.69 -0.32
N ASN A 265 -20.86 15.84 -1.06
CA ASN A 265 -20.78 14.40 -0.76
C ASN A 265 -20.17 14.14 0.63
N ILE A 266 -19.13 14.90 1.00
CA ILE A 266 -18.47 14.81 2.31
C ILE A 266 -19.44 15.20 3.44
N GLU A 267 -20.21 16.27 3.25
CA GLU A 267 -21.26 16.68 4.19
C GLU A 267 -22.35 15.59 4.34
N GLU A 268 -22.77 15.00 3.22
CA GLU A 268 -23.76 13.92 3.22
C GLU A 268 -23.25 12.66 3.92
N LEU A 269 -22.02 12.22 3.64
CA LEU A 269 -21.39 11.08 4.30
C LEU A 269 -21.28 11.31 5.82
N GLY A 270 -20.83 12.51 6.22
CA GLY A 270 -20.75 12.91 7.62
C GLY A 270 -22.11 12.82 8.32
N ARG A 271 -23.16 13.35 7.69
CA ARG A 271 -24.52 13.37 8.25
C ARG A 271 -25.18 11.99 8.29
N LYS A 272 -25.05 11.19 7.23
CA LYS A 272 -25.79 9.92 7.07
C LYS A 272 -25.11 8.73 7.71
N LYS A 273 -23.78 8.64 7.63
CA LYS A 273 -23.02 7.44 8.04
C LYS A 273 -22.17 7.68 9.29
N TYR A 274 -21.69 8.91 9.50
CA TYR A 274 -20.70 9.21 10.54
C TYR A 274 -21.18 10.30 11.51
N GLY A 275 -22.25 10.01 12.27
CA GLY A 275 -22.87 10.98 13.19
C GLY A 275 -21.93 11.59 14.25
N HIS A 276 -20.81 10.92 14.58
CA HIS A 276 -19.75 11.48 15.44
C HIS A 276 -19.16 12.79 14.90
N THR A 277 -19.24 13.04 13.58
CA THR A 277 -18.78 14.28 12.97
C THR A 277 -19.50 15.52 13.53
N THR A 278 -20.78 15.40 13.90
CA THR A 278 -21.56 16.50 14.48
C THR A 278 -20.97 16.99 15.80
N LEU A 279 -20.55 16.07 16.67
CA LEU A 279 -19.91 16.42 17.95
C LEU A 279 -18.56 17.10 17.72
N LEU A 280 -17.73 16.56 16.82
CA LEU A 280 -16.42 17.14 16.51
C LEU A 280 -16.51 18.56 15.95
N ARG A 281 -17.56 18.86 15.17
CA ARG A 281 -17.79 20.17 14.56
C ARG A 281 -18.24 21.25 15.55
N GLN A 282 -18.55 20.90 16.80
CA GLN A 282 -18.77 21.90 17.86
C GLN A 282 -17.48 22.63 18.23
N VAL A 283 -16.32 22.04 17.94
CA VAL A 283 -15.02 22.67 18.16
C VAL A 283 -14.77 23.72 17.08
N LYS A 284 -14.48 24.96 17.50
CA LYS A 284 -14.20 26.07 16.59
C LYS A 284 -13.06 25.72 15.63
N GLY A 285 -13.32 25.85 14.33
CA GLY A 285 -12.35 25.55 13.27
C GLY A 285 -12.40 24.11 12.74
N VAL A 286 -13.20 23.22 13.33
CA VAL A 286 -13.39 21.85 12.83
C VAL A 286 -14.57 21.82 11.86
N GLY A 287 -14.26 21.69 10.57
CA GLY A 287 -15.24 21.58 9.50
C GLY A 287 -15.63 20.13 9.15
N PRO A 288 -16.51 19.95 8.15
CA PRO A 288 -16.94 18.62 7.68
C PRO A 288 -15.76 17.77 7.19
N ILE A 289 -14.83 18.36 6.45
CA ILE A 289 -13.64 17.67 5.92
C ILE A 289 -12.77 17.13 7.08
N THR A 290 -12.44 17.99 8.04
CA THR A 290 -11.58 17.63 9.18
C THR A 290 -12.24 16.59 10.08
N SER A 291 -13.51 16.80 10.43
CA SER A 291 -14.25 15.87 11.29
C SER A 291 -14.43 14.49 10.64
N LEU A 292 -14.82 14.43 9.37
CA LEU A 292 -14.97 13.17 8.65
C LEU A 292 -13.61 12.47 8.49
N SER A 293 -12.56 13.21 8.10
CA SER A 293 -11.19 12.66 7.99
C SER A 293 -10.73 12.05 9.31
N TYR A 294 -11.00 12.71 10.44
CA TYR A 294 -10.66 12.22 11.76
C TYR A 294 -11.38 10.89 12.08
N VAL A 295 -12.70 10.86 11.93
CA VAL A 295 -13.51 9.67 12.20
C VAL A 295 -13.08 8.49 11.34
N LEU A 296 -12.92 8.70 10.03
CA LEU A 296 -12.50 7.66 9.11
C LEU A 296 -11.06 7.19 9.36
N THR A 297 -10.17 8.09 9.79
CA THR A 297 -8.77 7.74 10.03
C THR A 297 -8.63 6.81 11.23
N LEU A 298 -9.42 7.04 12.29
CA LEU A 298 -9.42 6.22 13.50
C LEU A 298 -10.25 4.95 13.34
N GLU A 299 -11.39 5.05 12.64
CA GLU A 299 -12.40 3.99 12.41
C GLU A 299 -12.96 3.37 13.70
N ASN A 300 -12.13 2.59 14.41
CA ASN A 300 -12.49 1.91 15.63
C ASN A 300 -11.73 2.53 16.80
N PRO A 301 -12.36 3.36 17.66
CA PRO A 301 -11.72 3.95 18.83
C PRO A 301 -11.18 2.94 19.84
N GLN A 302 -11.76 1.73 19.90
CA GLN A 302 -11.37 0.68 20.85
C GLN A 302 -10.01 0.04 20.54
N ARG A 303 -9.38 0.41 19.41
CA ARG A 303 -8.01 -0.02 19.08
C ARG A 303 -6.93 0.67 19.91
N PHE A 304 -7.27 1.75 20.63
CA PHE A 304 -6.36 2.52 21.46
C PHE A 304 -6.64 2.18 22.92
N ALA A 305 -5.59 1.98 23.71
CA ALA A 305 -5.75 1.71 25.14
C ALA A 305 -6.17 2.98 25.89
N SER A 306 -5.77 4.15 25.39
CA SER A 306 -6.14 5.46 25.94
C SER A 306 -6.36 6.51 24.84
N SER A 307 -7.16 7.53 25.14
CA SER A 307 -7.36 8.67 24.24
C SER A 307 -6.08 9.47 23.96
N ARG A 308 -5.07 9.37 24.84
CA ARG A 308 -3.78 10.07 24.70
C ARG A 308 -2.94 9.53 23.54
N GLU A 309 -3.17 8.29 23.10
CA GLU A 309 -2.47 7.67 21.97
C GLU A 309 -2.96 8.19 20.61
N VAL A 310 -4.16 8.79 20.56
CA VAL A 310 -4.77 9.27 19.31
C VAL A 310 -3.98 10.43 18.72
N GLY A 311 -3.49 11.36 19.54
CA GLY A 311 -2.69 12.50 19.09
C GLY A 311 -1.42 12.08 18.34
N PRO A 312 -0.54 11.26 18.96
CA PRO A 312 0.64 10.69 18.31
C PRO A 312 0.30 9.89 17.05
N TYR A 313 -0.77 9.08 17.08
CA TYR A 313 -1.20 8.29 15.92
C TYR A 313 -1.54 9.17 14.70
N LEU A 314 -2.16 10.33 14.93
CA LEU A 314 -2.53 11.29 13.90
C LEU A 314 -1.40 12.29 13.56
N GLY A 315 -0.26 12.23 14.24
CA GLY A 315 0.82 13.19 14.07
C GLY A 315 0.49 14.59 14.60
N LEU A 316 -0.44 14.69 15.56
CA LEU A 316 -0.88 15.94 16.18
C LEU A 316 -0.04 16.35 17.40
N VAL A 317 1.00 15.58 17.72
CA VAL A 317 1.95 15.90 18.78
C VAL A 317 3.31 16.26 18.17
N PRO A 318 4.06 17.20 18.78
CA PRO A 318 5.44 17.45 18.38
C PRO A 318 6.27 16.17 18.49
N LYS A 319 7.21 15.98 17.57
CA LYS A 319 8.20 14.92 17.68
C LYS A 319 9.08 15.23 18.89
N GLN A 320 9.13 14.32 19.86
CA GLN A 320 10.10 14.36 20.95
C GLN A 320 11.32 13.55 20.52
N GLU A 321 12.51 14.15 20.64
CA GLU A 321 13.80 13.49 20.42
C GLU A 321 14.34 12.89 21.72
#